data_AF-A0A174YSU1-F1
#
_entry.id   AF-A0A174YSU1-F1
#
_cell.length_a   1.000
_cell.length_b   1.000
_cell.length_c   1.000
_cell.angle_alpha   90.00
_cell.angle_beta   90.00
_cell.angle_gamma   90.00
#
_symmetry.space_group_name_H-M   'P 1'
#
loop_
_entity.id
_entity.type
_entity.pdbx_description
1 polymer ?
#
loop_
_entity_poly.entity_id
_entity_poly.type
_entity_poly.pdbx_seq_one_letter_code
_entity_poly.pdbx_strand_id
1 'polypeptide(L)'
;MVATEIFLIAAGVICVVVSVVMSFGDDKENVESSAKSELTQAQLDMVKHQVDEVIKQQISGLSEKTEAALDKISNTKILEMNEYAESVLGEINRNHNEAVFLYDMLNEKSKEVKTTVKDVNYAKKQVEQISGRTSDMSDNAVMSEEHEQDRTDDGKEPAYEQAVKSGKDTKDIAKERLAALVKKSNQKAKNAEDRINTQADSLNKEYSNNERILQMNASGVSVKEIAKKLNMGVGEVRLVINLYKGGKQQ
;
A
#
# COMPACT_ATOMS: atom_id res chain seq x y z
N MET A 1 39.32 105.13 -37.57
CA MET A 1 39.99 104.10 -36.73
C MET A 1 39.30 103.94 -35.39
N VAL A 2 39.11 104.99 -34.59
CA VAL A 2 38.51 104.86 -33.24
C VAL A 2 37.06 104.31 -33.25
N ALA A 3 36.23 104.69 -34.22
CA ALA A 3 34.84 104.22 -34.29
C ALA A 3 34.70 102.72 -34.60
N THR A 4 35.62 102.15 -35.40
CA THR A 4 35.63 100.72 -35.75
C THR A 4 36.11 99.87 -34.58
N GLU A 5 37.03 100.39 -33.76
CA GLU A 5 37.51 99.73 -32.54
C GLU A 5 36.41 99.66 -31.47
N ILE A 6 35.66 100.76 -31.28
CA ILE A 6 34.53 100.80 -30.34
C ILE A 6 33.43 99.82 -30.76
N PHE A 7 33.15 99.69 -32.07
CA PHE A 7 32.16 98.74 -32.59
C PHE A 7 32.58 97.28 -32.34
N LEU A 8 33.86 96.95 -32.52
CA LEU A 8 34.39 95.60 -32.25
C LEU A 8 34.37 95.25 -30.75
N ILE A 9 34.66 96.21 -29.88
CA ILE A 9 34.55 96.02 -28.42
C ILE A 9 33.09 95.79 -28.03
N ALA A 10 32.15 96.59 -28.56
CA ALA A 10 30.72 96.41 -28.30
C ALA A 10 30.20 95.05 -28.79
N ALA A 11 30.60 94.61 -29.99
CA ALA A 11 30.24 93.29 -30.51
C ALA A 11 30.82 92.14 -29.66
N GLY A 12 32.05 92.30 -29.15
CA GLY A 12 32.68 91.35 -28.25
C GLY A 12 31.94 91.21 -26.93
N VAL A 13 31.53 92.33 -26.31
CA VAL A 13 30.75 92.32 -25.06
C VAL A 13 29.39 91.64 -25.27
N ILE A 14 28.71 91.92 -26.39
CA ILE A 14 27.44 91.27 -26.73
C ILE A 14 27.64 89.75 -26.91
N CYS A 15 28.72 89.32 -27.58
CA CYS A 15 29.01 87.89 -27.77
C CYS A 15 29.21 87.17 -26.44
N VAL A 16 29.89 87.78 -25.47
CA VAL A 16 30.09 87.20 -24.13
C VAL A 16 28.77 87.08 -23.37
N VAL A 17 27.93 88.11 -23.42
CA VAL A 17 26.61 88.07 -22.77
C VAL A 17 25.72 87.00 -23.39
N VAL A 18 25.72 86.86 -24.72
CA VAL A 18 24.99 85.79 -25.43
C VAL A 18 25.52 84.40 -25.05
N SER A 19 26.84 84.21 -25.01
CA SER A 19 27.43 82.94 -24.56
C SER A 19 27.06 82.60 -23.13
N VAL A 20 26.99 83.57 -22.23
CA VAL A 20 26.60 83.35 -20.82
C VAL A 20 25.10 83.03 -20.72
N VAL A 21 24.24 83.73 -21.45
CA VAL A 21 22.79 83.44 -21.47
C VAL A 21 22.50 82.07 -22.08
N MET A 22 23.24 81.67 -23.12
CA MET A 22 23.11 80.35 -23.75
C MET A 22 23.70 79.24 -22.86
N SER A 23 24.82 79.50 -22.20
CA SER A 23 25.41 78.62 -21.17
C SER A 23 24.53 78.43 -19.94
N PHE A 24 23.65 79.39 -19.62
CA PHE A 24 22.62 79.25 -18.56
C PHE A 24 21.27 78.78 -19.10
N GLY A 25 21.09 78.74 -20.43
CA GLY A 25 19.87 78.28 -21.11
C GLY A 25 19.89 76.80 -21.50
N ASP A 26 21.07 76.20 -21.62
CA ASP A 26 21.26 74.81 -22.08
C ASP A 26 21.34 73.74 -20.96
N ASP A 27 20.86 74.04 -19.75
CA ASP A 27 20.57 73.01 -18.73
C ASP A 27 19.15 72.42 -18.88
N LYS A 28 18.50 72.68 -20.02
CA LYS A 28 17.23 72.09 -20.40
C LYS A 28 17.23 71.72 -21.87
N GLU A 29 18.12 70.83 -22.26
CA GLU A 29 17.83 69.83 -23.29
C GLU A 29 19.01 68.84 -23.34
N ASN A 30 18.71 67.55 -23.31
CA ASN A 30 19.62 66.43 -23.60
C ASN A 30 20.33 65.68 -22.44
N VAL A 31 19.70 65.53 -21.26
CA VAL A 31 20.04 64.45 -20.30
C VAL A 31 18.79 63.88 -19.59
N GLU A 32 17.66 63.72 -20.28
CA GLU A 32 16.46 63.08 -19.70
C GLU A 32 15.84 62.05 -20.66
N SER A 33 16.67 61.16 -21.20
CA SER A 33 16.21 60.01 -22.01
C SER A 33 16.73 58.66 -21.49
N SER A 34 17.24 58.58 -20.25
CA SER A 34 17.83 57.32 -19.74
C SER A 34 17.31 56.85 -18.39
N ALA A 35 16.25 57.45 -17.81
CA ALA A 35 15.80 57.05 -16.48
C ALA A 35 14.29 57.15 -16.21
N LYS A 36 13.43 57.15 -17.24
CA LYS A 36 12.01 56.80 -17.08
C LYS A 36 11.74 55.51 -17.83
N SER A 37 12.23 54.43 -17.22
CA SER A 37 11.82 53.06 -17.52
C SER A 37 10.38 52.85 -17.04
N GLU A 38 9.42 53.58 -17.64
CA GLU A 38 8.05 53.12 -17.64
C GLU A 38 7.98 52.05 -18.73
N LEU A 39 8.22 50.80 -18.32
CA LEU A 39 7.98 49.62 -19.15
C LEU A 39 6.58 49.76 -19.77
N THR A 40 6.52 49.94 -21.09
CA THR A 40 5.27 49.97 -21.82
C THR A 40 4.50 48.67 -21.52
N GLN A 41 3.17 48.69 -21.40
CA GLN A 41 2.35 47.50 -21.09
C GLN A 41 2.71 46.28 -21.95
N ALA A 42 3.10 46.48 -23.21
CA ALA A 42 3.58 45.44 -24.11
C ALA A 42 4.91 44.78 -23.67
N GLN A 43 5.86 45.55 -23.14
CA GLN A 43 7.11 45.01 -22.58
C GLN A 43 6.85 44.29 -21.26
N LEU A 44 5.92 44.78 -20.44
CA LEU A 44 5.49 44.10 -19.22
C LEU A 44 4.86 42.74 -19.55
N ASP A 45 4.02 42.65 -20.58
CA ASP A 45 3.42 41.39 -21.01
C ASP A 45 4.44 40.41 -21.61
N MET A 46 5.41 40.89 -22.39
CA MET A 46 6.51 40.03 -22.86
C MET A 46 7.35 39.47 -21.71
N VAL A 47 7.66 40.31 -20.70
CA VAL A 47 8.39 39.87 -19.51
C VAL A 47 7.57 38.87 -18.71
N LYS A 48 6.26 39.11 -18.52
CA LYS A 48 5.37 38.15 -17.85
C LYS A 48 5.32 36.81 -18.58
N HIS A 49 5.20 36.82 -19.90
CA HIS A 49 5.19 35.58 -20.69
C HIS A 49 6.51 34.81 -20.57
N GLN A 50 7.66 35.50 -20.64
CA GLN A 50 8.96 34.86 -20.43
C GLN A 50 9.10 34.28 -19.02
N VAL A 51 8.62 35.00 -18.01
CA VAL A 51 8.62 34.53 -16.63
C VAL A 51 7.73 33.31 -16.48
N ASP A 52 6.51 33.33 -17.01
CA ASP A 52 5.59 32.18 -16.96
C ASP A 52 6.14 30.96 -17.71
N GLU A 53 6.80 31.16 -18.85
CA GLU A 53 7.38 30.08 -19.63
C GLU A 53 8.59 29.43 -18.93
N VAL A 54 9.45 30.25 -18.31
CA VAL A 54 10.56 29.76 -17.47
C VAL A 54 10.02 29.04 -16.23
N ILE A 55 8.99 29.58 -15.57
CA ILE A 55 8.34 28.94 -14.42
C ILE A 55 7.74 27.59 -14.84
N LYS A 56 7.04 27.54 -15.99
CA LYS A 56 6.44 26.31 -16.51
C LYS A 56 7.51 25.26 -16.84
N GLN A 57 8.63 25.66 -17.44
CA GLN A 57 9.76 24.76 -17.67
C GLN A 57 10.38 24.26 -16.36
N GLN A 58 10.57 25.13 -15.37
CA GLN A 58 11.10 24.77 -14.05
C GLN A 58 10.17 23.79 -13.34
N ILE A 59 8.86 24.06 -13.34
CA ILE A 59 7.84 23.17 -12.76
C ILE A 59 7.84 21.82 -13.49
N SER A 60 7.90 21.81 -14.82
CA SER A 60 7.93 20.57 -15.60
C SER A 60 9.17 19.75 -15.27
N GLY A 61 10.35 20.37 -15.26
CA GLY A 61 11.61 19.67 -14.95
C GLY A 61 11.69 19.22 -13.49
N LEU A 62 11.13 19.99 -12.56
CA LEU A 62 11.04 19.59 -11.15
C LEU A 62 10.04 18.45 -10.96
N SER A 63 8.90 18.48 -11.66
CA SER A 63 7.91 17.41 -11.68
C SER A 63 8.52 16.12 -12.20
N GLU A 64 9.23 16.18 -13.34
CA GLU A 64 9.89 15.01 -13.93
C GLU A 64 10.97 14.42 -12.99
N LYS A 65 11.79 15.26 -12.37
CA LYS A 65 12.76 14.81 -11.35
C LYS A 65 12.08 14.22 -10.12
N THR A 66 10.96 14.82 -9.69
CA THR A 66 10.20 14.35 -8.54
C THR A 66 9.57 13.00 -8.84
N GLU A 67 8.93 12.84 -10.00
CA GLU A 67 8.34 11.60 -10.48
C GLU A 67 9.39 10.49 -10.55
N ALA A 68 10.55 10.75 -11.18
CA ALA A 68 11.63 9.78 -11.25
C ALA A 68 12.19 9.40 -9.85
N ALA A 69 12.30 10.36 -8.93
CA ALA A 69 12.72 10.08 -7.56
C ALA A 69 11.65 9.28 -6.79
N LEU A 70 10.38 9.59 -7.00
CA LEU A 70 9.25 8.94 -6.35
C LEU A 70 9.06 7.52 -6.87
N ASP A 71 9.24 7.28 -8.17
CA ASP A 71 9.29 5.94 -8.76
C ASP A 71 10.42 5.11 -8.16
N LYS A 72 11.61 5.70 -8.02
CA LYS A 72 12.74 5.00 -7.38
C LYS A 72 12.43 4.64 -5.93
N ILE A 73 11.88 5.59 -5.15
CA ILE A 73 11.51 5.36 -3.75
C ILE A 73 10.41 4.31 -3.66
N SER A 74 9.39 4.39 -4.53
CA SER A 74 8.28 3.45 -4.60
C SER A 74 8.78 2.04 -4.89
N ASN A 75 9.64 1.86 -5.88
CA ASN A 75 10.25 0.58 -6.21
C ASN A 75 11.06 0.01 -5.04
N THR A 76 11.88 0.84 -4.37
CA THR A 76 12.61 0.41 -3.17
C THR A 76 11.66 0.02 -2.03
N LYS A 77 10.58 0.78 -1.80
CA LYS A 77 9.61 0.45 -0.76
C LYS A 77 8.82 -0.81 -1.05
N ILE A 78 8.49 -1.07 -2.30
CA ILE A 78 7.88 -2.35 -2.72
C ILE A 78 8.85 -3.51 -2.44
N LEU A 79 10.13 -3.35 -2.74
CA LEU A 79 11.15 -4.36 -2.44
C LEU A 79 11.27 -4.62 -0.94
N GLU A 80 11.43 -3.57 -0.13
CA GLU A 80 11.50 -3.68 1.34
C GLU A 80 10.23 -4.29 1.94
N MET A 81 9.05 -3.91 1.44
CA MET A 81 7.78 -4.49 1.87
C MET A 81 7.67 -5.97 1.49
N ASN A 82 8.17 -6.37 0.31
CA ASN A 82 8.21 -7.77 -0.09
C ASN A 82 9.15 -8.59 0.79
N GLU A 83 10.36 -8.09 1.07
CA GLU A 83 11.30 -8.76 1.98
C GLU A 83 10.72 -8.91 3.39
N TYR A 84 10.07 -7.85 3.90
CA TYR A 84 9.39 -7.90 5.19
C TYR A 84 8.23 -8.90 5.19
N ALA A 85 7.41 -8.89 4.13
CA ALA A 85 6.28 -9.81 3.99
C ALA A 85 6.76 -11.26 3.98
N GLU A 86 7.81 -11.60 3.23
CA GLU A 86 8.40 -12.95 3.21
C GLU A 86 8.90 -13.37 4.59
N SER A 87 9.59 -12.49 5.31
CA SER A 87 10.04 -12.77 6.68
C SER A 87 8.88 -13.05 7.62
N VAL A 88 7.85 -12.19 7.63
CA VAL A 88 6.67 -12.34 8.48
C VAL A 88 5.88 -13.60 8.10
N LEU A 89 5.71 -13.88 6.80
CA LEU A 89 5.02 -15.09 6.34
C LEU A 89 5.77 -16.36 6.75
N GLY A 90 7.10 -16.33 6.70
CA GLY A 90 7.97 -17.40 7.18
C GLY A 90 7.81 -17.65 8.67
N GLU A 91 7.82 -16.60 9.49
CA GLU A 91 7.57 -16.69 10.93
C GLU A 91 6.16 -17.19 11.24
N ILE A 92 5.13 -16.69 10.54
CA ILE A 92 3.74 -17.17 10.69
C ILE A 92 3.66 -18.66 10.35
N ASN A 93 4.30 -19.10 9.26
CA ASN A 93 4.29 -20.49 8.86
C ASN A 93 5.00 -21.38 9.90
N ARG A 94 6.13 -20.91 10.44
CA ARG A 94 6.84 -21.60 11.54
C ARG A 94 5.96 -21.69 12.78
N ASN A 95 5.40 -20.58 13.24
CA ASN A 95 4.52 -20.53 14.42
C ASN A 95 3.28 -21.41 14.22
N HIS A 96 2.71 -21.45 13.01
CA HIS A 96 1.60 -22.32 12.68
C HIS A 96 1.98 -23.80 12.79
N ASN A 97 3.14 -24.19 12.25
CA ASN A 97 3.64 -25.55 12.34
C ASN A 97 3.92 -25.95 13.79
N GLU A 98 4.52 -25.06 14.58
CA GLU A 98 4.76 -25.30 16.01
C GLU A 98 3.44 -25.44 16.79
N ALA A 99 2.44 -24.61 16.51
CA ALA A 99 1.11 -24.70 17.14
C ALA A 99 0.39 -26.02 16.79
N VAL A 100 0.42 -26.44 15.52
CA VAL A 100 -0.14 -27.73 15.09
C VAL A 100 0.60 -28.88 15.76
N PHE A 101 1.93 -28.82 15.83
CA PHE A 101 2.74 -29.83 16.50
C PHE A 101 2.41 -29.94 18.00
N LEU A 102 2.26 -28.81 18.69
CA LEU A 102 1.84 -28.78 20.09
C LEU A 102 0.43 -29.35 20.28
N TYR A 103 -0.49 -29.09 19.35
CA TYR A 103 -1.83 -29.67 19.36
C TYR A 103 -1.78 -31.20 19.20
N ASP A 104 -0.98 -31.70 18.26
CA ASP A 104 -0.79 -33.14 18.03
C ASP A 104 -0.16 -33.82 19.26
N MET A 105 0.88 -33.23 19.83
CA MET A 105 1.54 -33.74 21.04
C MET A 105 0.59 -33.73 22.25
N LEU A 106 -0.20 -32.67 22.42
CA LEU A 106 -1.19 -32.60 23.49
C LEU A 106 -2.24 -33.70 23.33
N ASN A 107 -2.68 -33.96 22.10
CA ASN A 107 -3.65 -35.00 21.81
C ASN A 107 -3.06 -36.41 22.05
N GLU A 108 -1.81 -36.64 21.65
CA GLU A 108 -1.08 -37.88 21.94
C GLU A 108 -0.90 -38.09 23.45
N LYS A 109 -0.49 -37.05 24.19
CA LYS A 109 -0.31 -37.11 25.64
C LYS A 109 -1.63 -37.30 26.38
N SER A 110 -2.71 -36.70 25.90
CA SER A 110 -4.07 -36.93 26.42
C SER A 110 -4.47 -38.40 26.25
N LYS A 111 -4.18 -38.99 25.08
CA LYS A 111 -4.43 -40.41 24.80
C LYS A 111 -3.60 -41.31 25.73
N GLU A 112 -2.31 -41.05 25.89
CA GLU A 112 -1.42 -41.78 26.80
C GLU A 112 -1.85 -41.68 28.27
N VAL A 113 -2.28 -40.49 28.72
CA VAL A 113 -2.82 -40.30 30.07
C VAL A 113 -4.10 -41.10 30.23
N LYS A 114 -4.99 -41.09 29.24
CA LYS A 114 -6.25 -41.86 29.30
C LYS A 114 -6.00 -43.37 29.34
N THR A 115 -5.02 -43.89 28.61
CA THR A 115 -4.63 -45.30 28.71
C THR A 115 -4.00 -45.61 30.06
N THR A 116 -3.08 -44.78 30.55
CA THR A 116 -2.46 -44.95 31.87
C THR A 116 -3.51 -44.94 32.99
N VAL A 117 -4.48 -44.03 32.95
CA VAL A 117 -5.58 -43.98 33.93
C VAL A 117 -6.45 -45.24 33.85
N LYS A 118 -6.71 -45.77 32.65
CA LYS A 118 -7.40 -47.04 32.50
C LYS A 118 -6.61 -48.18 33.13
N ASP A 119 -5.32 -48.29 32.84
CA ASP A 119 -4.46 -49.34 33.36
C ASP A 119 -4.34 -49.27 34.90
N VAL A 120 -4.22 -48.07 35.46
CA VAL A 120 -4.24 -47.84 36.92
C VAL A 120 -5.58 -48.25 37.52
N ASN A 121 -6.71 -47.92 36.88
CA ASN A 121 -8.03 -48.36 37.36
C ASN A 121 -8.20 -49.89 37.26
N TYR A 122 -7.70 -50.51 36.19
CA TYR A 122 -7.69 -51.97 36.05
C TYR A 122 -6.81 -52.62 37.13
N ALA A 123 -5.64 -52.06 37.43
CA ALA A 123 -4.77 -52.53 38.50
C ALA A 123 -5.43 -52.35 39.88
N LYS A 124 -6.03 -51.18 40.15
CA LYS A 124 -6.77 -50.92 41.40
C LYS A 124 -7.91 -51.93 41.56
N LYS A 125 -8.72 -52.16 40.53
CA LYS A 125 -9.84 -53.12 40.56
C LYS A 125 -9.36 -54.55 40.80
N GLN A 126 -8.22 -54.94 40.23
CA GLN A 126 -7.62 -56.25 40.49
C GLN A 126 -7.06 -56.36 41.92
N VAL A 127 -6.42 -55.31 42.44
CA VAL A 127 -5.94 -55.27 43.83
C VAL A 127 -7.09 -55.28 44.82
N GLU A 128 -8.17 -54.56 44.54
CA GLU A 128 -9.39 -54.51 45.35
C GLU A 128 -10.13 -55.86 45.31
N GLN A 129 -10.12 -56.56 44.17
CA GLN A 129 -10.62 -57.93 44.04
C GLN A 129 -9.74 -58.97 44.77
N ILE A 130 -8.42 -58.78 44.83
CA ILE A 130 -7.51 -59.65 45.58
C ILE A 130 -7.62 -59.37 47.08
N SER A 131 -7.69 -58.10 47.49
CA SER A 131 -7.85 -57.68 48.89
C SER A 131 -9.25 -58.00 49.44
N GLY A 132 -10.28 -57.91 48.60
CA GLY A 132 -11.65 -58.32 48.92
C GLY A 132 -11.86 -59.84 48.92
N ARG A 133 -10.87 -60.64 48.48
CA ARG A 133 -10.86 -62.10 48.70
C ARG A 133 -10.18 -62.51 50.01
N THR A 134 -9.59 -61.56 50.74
CA THR A 134 -8.99 -61.78 52.07
C THR A 134 -9.83 -61.24 53.24
N SER A 135 -10.91 -60.50 52.97
CA SER A 135 -11.92 -60.15 53.97
C SER A 135 -13.28 -60.58 53.46
N ASP A 136 -14.01 -61.32 54.30
CA ASP A 136 -15.43 -61.64 54.18
C ASP A 136 -15.78 -62.86 53.31
N MET A 137 -15.47 -64.02 53.89
CA MET A 137 -16.42 -65.13 53.90
C MET A 137 -17.57 -64.77 54.85
N SER A 138 -18.53 -63.94 54.43
CA SER A 138 -19.91 -63.95 54.96
C SER A 138 -20.86 -63.19 54.04
N ASP A 139 -21.93 -63.87 53.65
CA ASP A 139 -23.24 -63.37 53.21
C ASP A 139 -23.39 -62.66 51.85
N ASN A 140 -23.70 -63.51 50.86
CA ASN A 140 -24.74 -63.46 49.83
C ASN A 140 -25.33 -62.12 49.32
N ALA A 141 -25.55 -62.12 47.99
CA ALA A 141 -26.57 -61.43 47.20
C ALA A 141 -26.29 -59.97 46.79
N VAL A 142 -26.13 -59.74 45.48
CA VAL A 142 -27.21 -59.39 44.55
C VAL A 142 -26.58 -58.90 43.24
N MET A 143 -27.16 -59.39 42.15
CA MET A 143 -26.94 -58.94 40.79
C MET A 143 -27.49 -57.52 40.60
N SER A 144 -26.72 -56.61 40.02
CA SER A 144 -27.30 -55.48 39.30
C SER A 144 -26.30 -54.96 38.27
N GLU A 145 -26.62 -55.27 37.02
CA GLU A 145 -26.20 -54.53 35.84
C GLU A 145 -26.49 -53.04 36.04
N GLU A 146 -25.52 -52.17 35.75
CA GLU A 146 -25.83 -50.82 35.30
C GLU A 146 -25.16 -50.60 33.94
N HIS A 147 -26.01 -50.79 32.94
CA HIS A 147 -25.90 -50.27 31.60
C HIS A 147 -26.35 -48.80 31.66
N GLU A 148 -25.43 -47.85 31.58
CA GLU A 148 -25.76 -46.50 31.12
C GLU A 148 -25.07 -46.24 29.78
N GLN A 149 -25.87 -46.50 28.75
CA GLN A 149 -25.69 -46.06 27.39
C GLN A 149 -26.30 -44.67 27.29
N ASP A 150 -25.49 -43.62 27.23
CA ASP A 150 -25.95 -42.33 26.72
C ASP A 150 -25.33 -42.08 25.34
N ARG A 151 -26.21 -42.11 24.34
CA ARG A 151 -25.99 -41.69 22.96
C ARG A 151 -26.95 -40.52 22.70
N THR A 152 -26.39 -39.34 22.51
CA THR A 152 -26.84 -38.33 21.54
C THR A 152 -25.56 -37.70 21.00
N ASP A 153 -24.99 -38.18 19.89
CA ASP A 153 -25.30 -37.78 18.51
C ASP A 153 -25.82 -36.34 18.37
N ASP A 154 -24.93 -35.45 17.94
CA ASP A 154 -25.21 -34.67 16.73
C ASP A 154 -23.89 -34.33 16.00
N GLY A 155 -23.57 -35.16 15.00
CA GLY A 155 -23.25 -34.66 13.66
C GLY A 155 -21.92 -33.92 13.41
N LYS A 156 -20.87 -34.70 13.09
CA LYS A 156 -20.23 -34.74 11.76
C LYS A 156 -18.93 -35.52 11.80
N GLU A 157 -18.99 -36.78 11.36
CA GLU A 157 -17.85 -37.45 10.73
C GLU A 157 -17.53 -36.73 9.40
N PRO A 158 -16.26 -36.67 8.96
CA PRO A 158 -15.75 -37.87 8.30
C PRO A 158 -14.26 -38.20 8.51
N ALA A 159 -14.03 -39.52 8.44
CA ALA A 159 -12.97 -40.19 7.70
C ALA A 159 -11.52 -39.97 8.15
N TYR A 160 -11.01 -40.85 9.03
CA TYR A 160 -9.84 -41.69 8.69
C TYR A 160 -9.61 -42.81 9.72
N GLU A 161 -10.62 -43.58 10.10
CA GLU A 161 -10.39 -44.76 10.95
C GLU A 161 -10.25 -46.04 10.10
N GLN A 162 -9.23 -46.08 9.25
CA GLN A 162 -8.83 -47.33 8.61
C GLN A 162 -7.32 -47.39 8.32
N ALA A 163 -6.51 -47.54 9.37
CA ALA A 163 -5.14 -48.05 9.23
C ALA A 163 -4.55 -48.47 10.58
N VAL A 164 -5.10 -49.50 11.24
CA VAL A 164 -4.35 -50.25 12.26
C VAL A 164 -4.55 -51.75 12.02
N LYS A 165 -3.96 -52.25 10.93
CA LYS A 165 -3.53 -53.65 10.80
C LYS A 165 -2.38 -53.73 9.80
N SER A 166 -1.16 -53.66 10.30
CA SER A 166 0.02 -54.41 9.82
C SER A 166 1.27 -53.70 10.33
N GLY A 167 2.14 -54.44 11.02
CA GLY A 167 3.47 -53.96 11.36
C GLY A 167 4.23 -53.59 10.10
N LYS A 168 4.52 -52.31 9.92
CA LYS A 168 5.49 -51.80 8.96
C LYS A 168 6.05 -50.48 9.48
N ASP A 169 7.34 -50.32 9.31
CA ASP A 169 8.22 -49.38 9.99
C ASP A 169 7.68 -47.95 10.06
N THR A 170 7.74 -47.34 11.25
CA THR A 170 7.37 -45.96 11.58
C THR A 170 7.99 -44.89 10.68
N LYS A 171 8.99 -45.24 9.87
CA LYS A 171 9.64 -44.37 8.88
C LYS A 171 8.81 -44.11 7.62
N ASP A 172 7.94 -45.04 7.21
CA ASP A 172 7.17 -44.89 5.96
C ASP A 172 5.96 -43.97 6.15
N ILE A 173 5.32 -44.01 7.32
CA ILE A 173 4.17 -43.16 7.69
C ILE A 173 4.58 -41.69 7.83
N ALA A 174 5.77 -41.43 8.40
CA ALA A 174 6.30 -40.07 8.52
C ALA A 174 6.64 -39.47 7.14
N LYS A 175 7.16 -40.28 6.22
CA LYS A 175 7.51 -39.87 4.86
C LYS A 175 6.27 -39.58 4.02
N GLU A 176 5.22 -40.38 4.18
CA GLU A 176 3.92 -40.16 3.53
C GLU A 176 3.21 -38.91 4.07
N ARG A 177 3.26 -38.66 5.39
CA ARG A 177 2.72 -37.43 5.99
C ARG A 177 3.51 -36.18 5.60
N LEU A 178 4.83 -36.27 5.50
CA LEU A 178 5.66 -35.16 5.00
C LEU A 178 5.35 -34.85 3.53
N ALA A 179 5.17 -35.87 2.68
CA ALA A 179 4.77 -35.68 1.29
C ALA A 179 3.36 -35.07 1.17
N ALA A 180 2.41 -35.47 2.02
CA ALA A 180 1.07 -34.88 2.06
C ALA A 180 1.09 -33.42 2.52
N LEU A 181 1.92 -33.06 3.50
CA LEU A 181 2.11 -31.69 3.97
C LEU A 181 2.79 -30.81 2.91
N VAL A 182 3.80 -31.32 2.22
CA VAL A 182 4.48 -30.62 1.10
C VAL A 182 3.53 -30.43 -0.08
N LYS A 183 2.63 -31.39 -0.36
CA LYS A 183 1.62 -31.22 -1.41
C LYS A 183 0.57 -30.17 -1.00
N LYS A 184 0.16 -30.15 0.26
CA LYS A 184 -0.77 -29.15 0.82
C LYS A 184 -0.17 -27.74 0.87
N SER A 185 1.12 -27.60 1.17
CA SER A 185 1.83 -26.32 1.14
C SER A 185 2.01 -25.79 -0.29
N ASN A 186 2.39 -26.64 -1.24
CA ASN A 186 2.49 -26.26 -2.65
C ASN A 186 1.13 -25.87 -3.27
N GLN A 187 0.05 -26.54 -2.87
CA GLN A 187 -1.31 -26.14 -3.29
C GLN A 187 -1.70 -24.77 -2.70
N LYS A 188 -1.31 -24.49 -1.46
CA LYS A 188 -1.56 -23.21 -0.79
C LYS A 188 -0.71 -22.07 -1.38
N ALA A 189 0.52 -22.35 -1.79
CA ALA A 189 1.39 -21.42 -2.50
C ALA A 189 0.82 -21.07 -3.90
N LYS A 190 0.41 -22.07 -4.68
CA LYS A 190 -0.28 -21.83 -5.97
C LYS A 190 -1.58 -21.05 -5.83
N ASN A 191 -2.37 -21.35 -4.80
CA ASN A 191 -3.59 -20.59 -4.51
C ASN A 191 -3.30 -19.14 -4.03
N ALA A 192 -2.13 -18.87 -3.46
CA ALA A 192 -1.72 -17.51 -3.09
C ALA A 192 -1.24 -16.73 -4.33
N GLU A 193 -0.47 -17.36 -5.21
CA GLU A 193 -0.05 -16.81 -6.51
C GLU A 193 -1.26 -16.47 -7.41
N ASP A 194 -2.25 -17.36 -7.50
CA ASP A 194 -3.48 -17.11 -8.25
C ASP A 194 -4.31 -15.94 -7.66
N ARG A 195 -4.30 -15.76 -6.34
CA ARG A 195 -4.99 -14.64 -5.67
C ARG A 195 -4.26 -13.31 -5.87
N ILE A 196 -2.93 -13.31 -5.91
CA ILE A 196 -2.11 -12.13 -6.19
C ILE A 196 -2.30 -11.68 -7.64
N ASN A 197 -2.30 -12.62 -8.61
CA ASN A 197 -2.60 -12.30 -10.01
C ASN A 197 -4.03 -11.77 -10.19
N THR A 198 -5.01 -12.38 -9.53
CA THR A 198 -6.41 -11.90 -9.60
C THR A 198 -6.55 -10.49 -9.00
N GLN A 199 -5.83 -10.18 -7.93
CA GLN A 199 -5.86 -8.85 -7.31
C GLN A 199 -5.17 -7.80 -8.19
N ALA A 200 -4.03 -8.13 -8.80
CA ALA A 200 -3.33 -7.27 -9.76
C ALA A 200 -4.19 -6.97 -11.00
N ASP A 201 -4.88 -7.98 -11.55
CA ASP A 201 -5.79 -7.81 -12.69
C ASP A 201 -7.01 -6.95 -12.33
N SER A 202 -7.56 -7.09 -11.11
CA SER A 202 -8.67 -6.26 -10.65
C SER A 202 -8.27 -4.80 -10.45
N LEU A 203 -7.08 -4.52 -9.91
CA LEU A 203 -6.54 -3.17 -9.74
C LEU A 203 -6.20 -2.51 -11.09
N ASN A 204 -5.65 -3.27 -12.04
CA ASN A 204 -5.36 -2.78 -13.40
C ASN A 204 -6.65 -2.41 -14.15
N LYS A 205 -7.70 -3.23 -13.98
CA LYS A 205 -9.03 -2.94 -14.54
C LYS A 205 -9.67 -1.69 -13.92
N GLU A 206 -9.48 -1.46 -12.63
CA GLU A 206 -10.00 -0.27 -11.94
C GLU A 206 -9.26 1.02 -12.35
N TYR A 207 -7.93 0.96 -12.49
CA TYR A 207 -7.15 2.06 -13.06
C TYR A 207 -7.60 2.40 -14.49
N SER A 208 -7.79 1.38 -15.33
CA SER A 208 -8.31 1.54 -16.69
C SER A 208 -9.71 2.17 -16.72
N ASN A 209 -10.58 1.79 -15.78
CA ASN A 209 -11.92 2.38 -15.67
C ASN A 209 -11.87 3.85 -15.28
N ASN A 210 -11.01 4.22 -14.32
CA ASN A 210 -10.84 5.60 -13.86
C ASN A 210 -10.30 6.52 -14.96
N GLU A 211 -9.34 6.06 -15.74
CA GLU A 211 -8.82 6.80 -16.90
C GLU A 211 -9.91 7.02 -17.97
N ARG A 212 -10.73 6.00 -18.20
CA ARG A 212 -11.85 6.05 -19.16
C ARG A 212 -12.98 6.99 -18.71
N ILE A 213 -13.22 7.08 -17.39
CA ILE A 213 -14.12 8.09 -16.80
C ILE A 213 -13.64 9.50 -17.15
N LEU A 214 -12.34 9.76 -16.96
CA LEU A 214 -11.75 11.07 -17.19
C LEU A 214 -11.78 11.45 -18.68
N GLN A 215 -11.47 10.51 -19.57
CA GLN A 215 -11.52 10.73 -21.01
C GLN A 215 -12.94 11.05 -21.50
N MET A 216 -13.94 10.28 -21.06
CA MET A 216 -15.32 10.52 -21.46
C MET A 216 -15.85 11.85 -20.91
N ASN A 217 -15.51 12.21 -19.67
CA ASN A 217 -15.87 13.49 -19.08
C ASN A 217 -15.18 14.67 -19.80
N ALA A 218 -13.93 14.51 -20.22
CA ALA A 218 -13.21 15.50 -21.03
C ALA A 218 -13.83 15.68 -22.41
N SER A 219 -14.38 14.62 -23.00
CA SER A 219 -15.16 14.67 -24.26
C SER A 219 -16.58 15.21 -24.11
N GLY A 220 -16.99 15.65 -22.90
CA GLY A 220 -18.29 16.26 -22.63
C GLY A 220 -19.45 15.27 -22.41
N VAL A 221 -19.16 13.97 -22.25
CA VAL A 221 -20.18 12.96 -21.95
C VAL A 221 -20.72 13.15 -20.54
N SER A 222 -22.03 13.00 -20.36
CA SER A 222 -22.67 13.19 -19.06
C SER A 222 -22.29 12.10 -18.05
N VAL A 223 -22.20 12.45 -16.77
CA VAL A 223 -21.87 11.52 -15.66
C VAL A 223 -22.79 10.30 -15.64
N LYS A 224 -24.07 10.48 -15.99
CA LYS A 224 -25.07 9.41 -16.03
C LYS A 224 -24.82 8.42 -17.18
N GLU A 225 -24.35 8.90 -18.33
CA GLU A 225 -23.99 8.06 -19.47
C GLU A 225 -22.66 7.34 -19.26
N ILE A 226 -21.69 7.99 -18.62
CA ILE A 226 -20.42 7.38 -18.22
C ILE A 226 -20.68 6.20 -17.27
N ALA A 227 -21.49 6.43 -16.24
CA ALA A 227 -21.92 5.39 -15.30
C ALA A 227 -22.58 4.20 -16.01
N LYS A 228 -23.44 4.47 -17.00
CA LYS A 228 -24.11 3.43 -17.78
C LYS A 228 -23.15 2.67 -18.71
N LYS A 229 -22.19 3.35 -19.34
CA LYS A 229 -21.20 2.74 -20.26
C LYS A 229 -20.16 1.89 -19.53
N LEU A 230 -19.76 2.30 -18.33
CA LEU A 230 -18.75 1.59 -17.53
C LEU A 230 -19.37 0.64 -16.50
N ASN A 231 -20.71 0.58 -16.41
CA ASN A 231 -21.44 -0.19 -15.42
C ASN A 231 -21.00 0.15 -13.98
N MET A 232 -20.89 1.45 -13.69
CA MET A 232 -20.44 2.02 -12.43
C MET A 232 -21.54 2.82 -11.75
N GLY A 233 -21.42 3.05 -10.44
CA GLY A 233 -22.33 3.93 -9.72
C GLY A 233 -22.17 5.40 -10.14
N VAL A 234 -23.27 6.13 -10.29
CA VAL A 234 -23.23 7.58 -10.62
C VAL A 234 -22.44 8.37 -9.57
N GLY A 235 -22.47 7.93 -8.31
CA GLY A 235 -21.68 8.49 -7.21
C GLY A 235 -20.18 8.25 -7.36
N GLU A 236 -19.76 7.04 -7.77
CA GLU A 236 -18.35 6.69 -7.99
C GLU A 236 -17.75 7.51 -9.13
N VAL A 237 -18.45 7.59 -10.26
CA VAL A 237 -18.01 8.40 -11.41
C VAL A 237 -17.84 9.86 -11.01
N ARG A 238 -18.75 10.41 -10.21
CA ARG A 238 -18.68 11.80 -9.73
C ARG A 238 -17.53 12.00 -8.75
N LEU A 239 -17.25 11.02 -7.89
CA LEU A 239 -16.12 11.06 -6.96
C LEU A 239 -14.79 11.09 -7.71
N VAL A 240 -14.61 10.20 -8.70
CA VAL A 240 -13.39 10.16 -9.53
C VAL A 240 -13.17 11.49 -10.26
N ILE A 241 -14.22 12.05 -10.87
CA ILE A 241 -14.15 13.35 -11.55
C ILE A 241 -13.78 14.48 -10.57
N ASN A 242 -14.38 14.49 -9.38
CA ASN A 242 -14.13 15.54 -8.38
C ASN A 242 -12.72 15.47 -7.80
N LEU A 243 -12.21 14.27 -7.50
CA LEU A 243 -10.83 14.08 -7.03
C LEU A 243 -9.82 14.58 -8.07
N TYR A 244 -10.05 14.27 -9.34
CA TYR A 244 -9.14 14.67 -10.42
C TYR A 244 -9.24 16.17 -10.78
N LYS A 245 -10.43 16.78 -10.67
CA LYS A 245 -10.61 18.23 -10.87
C LYS A 245 -10.12 19.05 -9.67
N GLY A 246 -10.29 18.54 -8.46
CA GLY A 246 -9.81 19.17 -7.22
C GLY A 246 -8.29 19.24 -7.12
N GLY A 247 -7.58 18.28 -7.71
CA GLY A 247 -6.11 18.29 -7.81
C GLY A 247 -5.54 19.29 -8.83
N LYS A 248 -6.36 19.91 -9.71
CA LYS A 248 -5.92 20.90 -10.71
C LYS A 248 -6.12 22.36 -10.28
N GLN A 249 -6.60 22.61 -9.06
CA GLN A 249 -6.84 23.96 -8.53
C GLN A 249 -5.78 24.42 -7.49
N GLN A 250 -4.60 23.80 -7.47
CA GLN A 250 -3.44 24.30 -6.73
C GLN A 250 -2.23 24.42 -7.65
#